data_AF-A0A1X7AGZ3-F1
#
_entry.id   AF-A0A1X7AGZ3-F1
#
_cell.length_a   1.000
_cell.length_b   1.000
_cell.length_c   1.000
_cell.angle_alpha   90.00
_cell.angle_beta   90.00
_cell.angle_gamma   90.00
#
_symmetry.space_group_name_H-M   'P 1'
#
loop_
_entity.id
_entity.type
_entity.pdbx_description
1 polymer ?
#
loop_
_entity_poly.entity_id
_entity_poly.type
_entity_poly.pdbx_seq_one_letter_code
_entity_poly.pdbx_strand_id
1 'polypeptide(L)'
;MALAPKSDERSTVPPIGSARTFRWKTVLALIVMTVATLYEFMPVWGVLFLYWAWMNIKNKDTFLVERIQRSENPVLYWLIVAGWVVLAVLTFFPAYW
;
A
#
# COMPACT_ATOMS: atom_id res chain seq x y z
N MET A 1 -0.42 -19.16 -61.07
CA MET A 1 0.21 -17.98 -60.44
C MET A 1 -0.21 -18.01 -58.98
N ALA A 2 0.65 -18.58 -58.13
CA ALA A 2 0.32 -18.85 -56.72
C ALA A 2 0.44 -17.56 -55.90
N LEU A 3 -0.65 -17.15 -55.24
CA LEU A 3 -0.63 -16.06 -54.27
C LEU A 3 -0.19 -16.64 -52.93
N ALA A 4 1.02 -16.27 -52.50
CA ALA A 4 1.54 -16.63 -51.18
C ALA A 4 0.64 -16.06 -50.06
N PRO A 5 0.40 -16.80 -48.96
CA PRO A 5 -0.26 -16.23 -47.80
C PRO A 5 0.69 -15.24 -47.09
N LYS A 6 0.23 -14.00 -46.92
CA LYS A 6 0.92 -12.92 -46.21
C LYS A 6 1.16 -13.33 -44.74
N SER A 7 2.36 -13.80 -44.44
CA SER A 7 2.76 -14.36 -43.15
C SER A 7 3.27 -13.34 -42.11
N ASP A 8 3.07 -12.04 -42.34
CA ASP A 8 3.71 -10.97 -41.55
C ASP A 8 2.88 -10.47 -40.35
N GLU A 9 1.77 -11.13 -40.00
CA GLU A 9 0.90 -10.72 -38.88
C GLU A 9 1.14 -11.49 -37.56
N ARG A 10 2.27 -12.19 -37.42
CA ARG A 10 2.59 -12.98 -36.21
C ARG A 10 3.85 -12.51 -35.47
N SER A 11 3.97 -11.22 -35.25
CA SER A 11 5.05 -10.67 -34.40
C SER A 11 4.62 -9.49 -33.53
N THR A 12 3.35 -9.45 -33.08
CA THR A 12 2.96 -8.62 -31.94
C THR A 12 3.38 -9.25 -30.60
N VAL A 13 4.52 -9.95 -30.58
CA VAL A 13 5.14 -10.41 -29.34
C VAL A 13 5.56 -9.14 -28.59
N PRO A 14 4.94 -8.81 -27.46
CA PRO A 14 5.33 -7.63 -26.70
C PRO A 14 6.81 -7.80 -26.30
N PRO A 15 7.61 -6.72 -26.34
CA PRO A 15 9.04 -6.79 -26.02
C PRO A 15 9.24 -7.46 -24.65
N ILE A 16 10.05 -8.51 -24.61
CA ILE A 16 10.45 -9.21 -23.39
C ILE A 16 11.32 -8.24 -22.58
N GLY A 17 10.65 -7.44 -21.76
CA GLY A 17 11.26 -6.34 -21.06
C GLY A 17 10.21 -5.54 -20.32
N SER A 18 9.41 -6.20 -19.47
CA SER A 18 8.63 -5.47 -18.47
C SER A 18 9.64 -4.77 -17.55
N ALA A 19 9.94 -3.51 -17.81
CA ALA A 19 10.76 -2.69 -16.93
C ALA A 19 10.10 -2.73 -15.55
N ARG A 20 10.70 -3.50 -14.62
CA ARG A 20 10.18 -3.64 -13.26
C ARG A 20 10.26 -2.25 -12.62
N THR A 21 9.14 -1.55 -12.55
CA THR A 21 9.07 -0.24 -11.90
C THR A 21 9.50 -0.42 -10.45
N PHE A 22 10.70 0.05 -10.12
CA PHE A 22 11.24 -0.08 -8.78
C PHE A 22 10.34 0.69 -7.80
N ARG A 23 9.72 -0.02 -6.85
CA ARG A 23 8.80 0.54 -5.85
C ARG A 23 9.59 1.19 -4.71
N TRP A 24 10.40 2.20 -5.03
CA TRP A 24 11.32 2.85 -4.09
C TRP A 24 10.62 3.37 -2.83
N LYS A 25 9.37 3.84 -2.95
CA LYS A 25 8.57 4.31 -1.80
C LYS A 25 8.32 3.19 -0.79
N THR A 26 8.04 1.99 -1.27
CA THR A 26 7.86 0.80 -0.43
C THR A 26 9.18 0.40 0.23
N VAL A 27 10.28 0.44 -0.52
CA VAL A 27 11.62 0.15 0.01
C VAL A 27 12.01 1.15 1.09
N LEU A 28 11.77 2.45 0.86
CA LEU A 28 12.02 3.49 1.84
C LEU A 28 11.17 3.30 3.10
N ALA A 29 9.88 3.02 2.96
CA ALA A 29 9.00 2.75 4.09
C ALA A 29 9.49 1.54 4.91
N LEU A 30 9.92 0.47 4.25
CA LEU A 30 10.49 -0.72 4.92
C LEU A 30 11.77 -0.37 5.69
N ILE A 31 12.68 0.41 5.11
CA ILE A 31 13.91 0.84 5.80
C ILE A 31 13.56 1.68 7.02
N VAL A 32 12.66 2.65 6.87
CA VAL A 32 12.21 3.52 7.99
C VAL A 32 11.57 2.70 9.11
N MET A 33 10.70 1.73 8.77
CA MET A 33 10.08 0.84 9.76
C MET A 33 11.13 -0.01 10.50
N THR A 34 12.07 -0.62 9.78
CA THR A 34 13.11 -1.46 10.40
C THR A 34 14.01 -0.63 11.31
N VAL A 35 14.48 0.53 10.84
CA VAL A 35 15.32 1.43 11.65
C VAL A 35 14.54 1.92 12.88
N ALA A 36 13.30 2.39 12.72
CA ALA A 36 12.49 2.85 13.84
C ALA A 36 12.23 1.76 14.88
N THR A 37 12.08 0.50 14.46
CA THR A 37 11.94 -0.64 15.37
C THR A 37 13.21 -0.88 16.17
N LEU A 38 14.38 -0.85 15.51
CA LEU A 38 15.67 -1.12 16.16
C LEU A 38 16.06 -0.05 17.19
N TYR A 39 15.62 1.19 16.99
CA TYR A 39 15.88 2.31 17.90
C TYR A 39 14.71 2.61 18.84
N GLU A 40 13.71 1.72 18.93
CA GLU A 40 12.51 1.88 19.77
C GLU A 40 11.78 3.22 19.58
N PHE A 41 11.88 3.79 18.37
CA PHE A 41 11.38 5.14 18.11
C PHE A 41 9.87 5.12 17.85
N MET A 42 9.10 4.99 18.93
CA MET A 42 7.64 4.86 18.93
C MET A 42 6.88 5.91 18.10
N PRO A 43 7.24 7.22 18.09
CA PRO A 43 6.48 8.22 17.34
C PRO A 43 6.42 8.00 15.83
N VAL A 44 7.41 7.30 15.24
CA VAL A 44 7.40 6.99 13.79
C VAL A 44 6.23 6.08 13.44
N TRP A 45 5.86 5.16 14.33
CA TRP A 45 4.70 4.31 14.14
C TRP A 45 3.40 5.11 14.09
N GLY A 46 3.28 6.16 14.92
CA GLY A 46 2.16 7.08 14.88
C GLY A 46 2.00 7.79 13.55
N VAL A 47 3.10 8.34 13.03
CA VAL A 47 3.12 8.97 11.70
C VAL A 47 2.74 7.97 10.61
N LEU A 48 3.23 6.73 10.69
CA LEU A 48 2.93 5.68 9.73
C LEU A 48 1.44 5.27 9.76
N PHE A 49 0.86 5.10 10.95
CA PHE A 49 -0.55 4.79 11.11
C PHE A 49 -1.45 5.92 10.57
N LEU A 50 -1.08 7.19 10.81
CA LEU A 50 -1.78 8.34 10.22
C LEU A 50 -1.64 8.36 8.69
N TYR A 51 -0.46 8.05 8.17
CA TYR A 51 -0.23 7.94 6.73
C TYR A 51 -1.11 6.85 6.10
N TRP A 52 -1.26 5.70 6.75
CA TRP A 52 -2.17 4.64 6.30
C TRP A 52 -3.64 5.05 6.42
N ALA A 53 -4.07 5.66 7.52
CA ALA A 53 -5.43 6.18 7.66
C ALA A 53 -5.75 7.17 6.52
N TRP A 54 -4.82 8.07 6.21
CA TRP A 54 -4.94 9.02 5.11
C TRP A 54 -5.03 8.33 3.74
N MET A 55 -4.15 7.35 3.46
CA MET A 55 -4.21 6.57 2.21
C MET A 55 -5.53 5.80 2.09
N ASN A 56 -6.01 5.21 3.18
CA ASN A 56 -7.28 4.48 3.20
C ASN A 56 -8.45 5.43 2.85
N ILE A 57 -8.46 6.65 3.39
CA ILE A 57 -9.45 7.69 3.08
C ILE A 57 -9.37 8.10 1.61
N LYS A 58 -8.16 8.33 1.11
CA LYS A 58 -7.92 8.75 -0.28
C LYS A 58 -8.36 7.67 -1.28
N ASN A 59 -8.04 6.41 -1.02
CA ASN A 59 -8.31 5.30 -1.93
C ASN A 59 -9.71 4.69 -1.75
N LYS A 60 -10.40 5.03 -0.65
CA LYS A 60 -11.73 4.49 -0.26
C LYS A 60 -11.74 2.97 -0.06
N ASP A 61 -10.57 2.37 0.12
CA ASP A 61 -10.36 0.99 0.53
C ASP A 61 -9.38 0.93 1.69
N THR A 62 -9.43 -0.16 2.44
CA THR A 62 -8.48 -0.42 3.52
C THR A 62 -8.16 -1.91 3.54
N PHE A 63 -6.97 -2.25 4.03
CA PHE A 63 -6.55 -3.63 4.20
C PHE A 63 -6.12 -3.81 5.64
N LEU A 64 -6.85 -4.66 6.38
CA LEU A 64 -6.47 -5.06 7.74
C LEU A 64 -6.01 -6.52 7.73
N VAL A 65 -6.93 -7.43 7.41
CA VAL A 65 -6.67 -8.85 7.13
C VAL A 65 -7.06 -9.17 5.69
N GLU A 66 -8.19 -8.61 5.27
CA GLU A 66 -8.67 -8.61 3.90
C GLU A 66 -8.92 -7.18 3.44
N ARG A 67 -9.13 -7.03 2.13
CA ARG A 67 -9.45 -5.74 1.52
C ARG A 67 -10.92 -5.41 1.76
N ILE A 68 -11.17 -4.29 2.42
CA ILE A 68 -12.51 -3.75 2.68
C ILE A 68 -12.71 -2.47 1.87
N GLN A 69 -13.74 -2.44 1.03
CA GLN A 69 -14.14 -1.24 0.30
C GLN A 69 -15.21 -0.47 1.07
N ARG A 70 -15.08 0.87 1.11
CA ARG A 70 -16.06 1.72 1.79
C ARG A 70 -17.48 1.60 1.22
N SER A 71 -17.62 1.35 -0.08
CA SER A 71 -18.92 1.22 -0.75
C SER A 71 -19.68 -0.06 -0.37
N GLU A 72 -18.95 -1.13 -0.06
CA GLU A 72 -19.53 -2.44 0.27
C GLU A 72 -19.82 -2.54 1.78
N ASN A 73 -18.85 -2.14 2.62
CA ASN A 73 -18.93 -2.27 4.07
C ASN A 73 -18.49 -0.97 4.77
N PRO A 74 -19.32 0.09 4.77
CA PRO A 74 -18.92 1.41 5.25
C PRO A 74 -18.62 1.43 6.75
N VAL A 75 -19.37 0.69 7.57
CA VAL A 75 -19.18 0.64 9.03
C VAL A 75 -17.83 0.02 9.36
N LEU A 76 -17.53 -1.16 8.79
CA LEU A 76 -16.28 -1.86 9.03
C LEU A 76 -15.08 -1.05 8.52
N TYR A 77 -15.22 -0.42 7.35
CA TYR A 77 -14.22 0.51 6.82
C TYR A 77 -13.88 1.62 7.82
N TRP A 78 -14.89 2.31 8.39
CA TRP A 78 -14.66 3.39 9.34
C TRP A 78 -14.10 2.89 10.68
N LEU A 79 -14.48 1.70 11.13
CA LEU A 79 -13.88 1.07 12.32
C LEU A 79 -12.38 0.83 12.12
N ILE A 80 -11.97 0.34 10.94
CA ILE A 80 -10.56 0.13 10.62
C ILE A 80 -9.80 1.46 10.56
N VAL A 81 -10.35 2.48 9.87
CA VAL A 81 -9.75 3.82 9.81
C VAL A 81 -9.63 4.45 11.20
N ALA A 82 -10.67 4.35 12.03
CA ALA A 82 -10.63 4.81 13.42
C ALA A 82 -9.60 4.04 14.24
N GLY A 83 -9.47 2.73 14.04
CA GLY A 83 -8.44 1.89 14.66
C GLY A 83 -7.03 2.40 14.35
N TRP A 84 -6.73 2.73 13.09
CA TRP A 84 -5.45 3.35 12.72
C TRP A 84 -5.20 4.68 13.42
N VAL A 85 -6.22 5.54 13.53
CA VAL A 85 -6.10 6.83 14.22
C VAL A 85 -5.89 6.62 15.73
N VAL A 86 -6.62 5.71 16.36
CA VAL A 86 -6.46 5.38 17.79
C VAL A 86 -5.06 4.85 18.06
N LEU A 87 -4.58 3.90 17.25
CA LEU A 87 -3.21 3.39 17.36
C LEU A 87 -2.19 4.52 17.20
N ALA A 88 -2.40 5.44 16.26
CA ALA A 88 -1.53 6.59 16.12
C ALA A 88 -1.50 7.45 17.39
N VAL A 89 -2.66 7.80 17.93
CA VAL A 89 -2.74 8.60 19.17
C VAL A 89 -2.03 7.89 20.33
N LEU A 90 -2.23 6.58 20.50
CA LEU A 90 -1.59 5.81 21.57
C LEU A 90 -0.06 5.82 21.48
N THR A 91 0.52 5.85 20.27
CA THR A 91 1.99 5.95 20.13
C THR A 91 2.57 7.31 20.54
N PHE A 92 1.76 8.38 20.49
CA PHE A 92 2.17 9.72 20.92
C PHE A 92 1.89 9.98 22.39
N PHE A 93 0.88 9.31 22.95
CA PHE A 93 0.54 9.35 24.37
C PHE A 93 0.77 7.98 24.99
N PRO A 94 2.03 7.55 25.18
CA PRO A 94 2.36 6.39 26.00
C PRO A 94 2.02 6.76 27.45
N ALA A 95 0.74 6.71 27.81
CA ALA A 95 0.22 7.33 29.02
C ALA A 95 0.65 6.63 30.32
N TYR A 96 1.46 5.57 30.27
CA TYR A 96 1.74 4.72 31.44
C TYR A 96 3.13 4.04 31.43
N TRP A 97 4.22 4.77 31.12
CA TRP A 97 5.58 4.31 31.47
C TRP A 97 6.38 5.42 32.13
#